data_AF-A0A7C3FXE3-F1
#
_entry.id   AF-A0A7C3FXE3-F1
#
_cell.length_a   1.000
_cell.length_b   1.000
_cell.length_c   1.000
_cell.angle_alpha   90.00
_cell.angle_beta   90.00
_cell.angle_gamma   90.00
#
_symmetry.space_group_name_H-M   'P 1'
#
loop_
_entity.id
_entity.type
_entity.pdbx_description
1 polymer ?
#
loop_
_entity_poly.entity_id
_entity_poly.type
_entity_poly.pdbx_seq_one_letter_code
_entity_poly.pdbx_strand_id
1 'polypeptide(L)'
;YAQNGNVLYTRKDTAKTRIIKRDDLGQLNLMLRGVVNNGTGKRARLQGRDIAGKTGTTNDYRDAWFVGYTPDFVTGLWVGNDDNSKMARVTGGTLPARIWKTYMASALKHHPKSRLPIAAKPIYTRPIHVEHSSATFQITNR
;
A
#
# COMPACT_ATOMS: atom_id res chain seq x y z
N TYR A 1 -15.71 30.46 -3.19
CA TYR A 1 -16.80 31.45 -3.04
C TYR A 1 -16.78 32.35 -4.26
N ALA A 2 -17.95 32.75 -4.78
CA ALA A 2 -18.04 33.76 -5.83
C ALA A 2 -17.65 35.13 -5.27
N GLN A 3 -17.42 36.10 -6.17
CA GLN A 3 -17.06 37.48 -5.79
C GLN A 3 -18.10 38.15 -4.88
N ASN A 4 -19.33 37.65 -4.85
CA ASN A 4 -20.42 38.09 -3.97
C ASN A 4 -20.52 37.31 -2.64
N GLY A 5 -19.52 36.48 -2.31
CA GLY A 5 -19.50 35.69 -1.07
C GLY A 5 -20.33 34.40 -1.11
N ASN A 6 -20.98 34.07 -2.23
CA ASN A 6 -21.76 32.83 -2.31
C ASN A 6 -20.87 31.59 -2.44
N VAL A 7 -21.23 30.52 -1.73
CA VAL A 7 -20.61 29.21 -1.92
C VAL A 7 -20.94 28.70 -3.31
N LEU A 8 -19.93 28.59 -4.18
CA LEU A 8 -20.11 28.05 -5.54
C LEU A 8 -20.27 26.53 -5.54
N TYR A 9 -19.65 25.87 -4.57
CA TYR A 9 -19.70 24.43 -4.43
C TYR A 9 -19.32 24.03 -3.00
N THR A 10 -20.13 23.15 -2.42
CA THR A 10 -19.75 22.32 -1.28
C THR A 10 -19.96 20.89 -1.68
N ARG A 11 -18.93 20.06 -1.45
CA ARG A 11 -19.09 18.61 -1.61
C ARG A 11 -20.15 18.15 -0.60
N LYS A 12 -21.26 17.61 -1.07
CA LYS A 12 -22.26 16.96 -0.20
C LYS A 12 -21.59 15.79 0.51
N ASP A 13 -21.74 15.72 1.82
CA ASP A 13 -21.26 14.58 2.60
C ASP A 13 -21.98 13.31 2.13
N THR A 14 -21.20 12.38 1.59
CA THR A 14 -21.70 11.06 1.23
C THR A 14 -21.66 10.17 2.47
N ALA A 15 -22.74 9.41 2.72
CA ALA A 15 -22.75 8.45 3.82
C ALA A 15 -21.55 7.49 3.71
N LYS A 16 -20.82 7.32 4.82
CA LYS A 16 -19.65 6.42 4.87
C LYS A 16 -20.12 4.99 5.11
N THR A 17 -20.12 4.17 4.06
CA THR A 17 -20.45 2.74 4.16
C THR A 17 -19.20 1.92 4.44
N ARG A 18 -19.28 0.98 5.39
CA ARG A 18 -18.22 -0.01 5.62
C ARG A 18 -18.24 -1.04 4.49
N ILE A 19 -17.18 -1.08 3.69
CA ILE A 19 -17.06 -2.01 2.55
C ILE A 19 -16.24 -3.28 2.85
N ILE A 20 -15.50 -3.34 3.96
CA ILE A 20 -14.66 -4.48 4.35
C ILE A 20 -14.91 -4.82 5.83
N LYS A 21 -14.96 -6.13 6.16
CA LYS A 21 -15.10 -6.61 7.54
C LYS A 21 -13.84 -6.28 8.34
N ARG A 22 -13.98 -6.12 9.67
CA ARG A 22 -12.85 -5.73 10.53
C ARG A 22 -11.70 -6.75 10.50
N ASP A 23 -12.01 -8.05 10.53
CA ASP A 23 -10.99 -9.10 10.54
C ASP A 23 -10.25 -9.20 9.20
N ASP A 24 -10.95 -9.06 8.07
CA ASP A 24 -10.37 -9.05 6.74
C ASP A 24 -9.43 -7.85 6.56
N LEU A 25 -9.85 -6.66 7.02
CA LEU A 25 -9.01 -5.46 7.04
C LEU A 25 -7.76 -5.67 7.89
N GLY A 26 -7.90 -6.30 9.06
CA GLY A 26 -6.79 -6.60 9.95
C GLY A 26 -5.74 -7.51 9.30
N GLN A 27 -6.18 -8.49 8.51
CA GLN A 27 -5.29 -9.37 7.75
C GLN A 27 -4.64 -8.66 6.57
N LEU A 28 -5.39 -7.85 5.84
CA LEU A 28 -4.86 -7.05 4.75
C LEU A 28 -3.74 -6.12 5.25
N ASN A 29 -3.94 -5.48 6.40
CA ASN A 29 -2.91 -4.67 7.06
C ASN A 29 -1.68 -5.50 7.42
N LEU A 30 -1.85 -6.71 7.97
CA LEU A 30 -0.72 -7.60 8.25
C LEU A 30 0.09 -7.93 6.98
N MET A 31 -0.58 -8.30 5.89
CA MET A 31 0.07 -8.61 4.61
C MET A 31 0.80 -7.40 4.03
N LEU A 32 0.16 -6.23 4.00
CA LEU A 32 0.74 -5.01 3.42
C LEU A 32 1.83 -4.39 4.29
N ARG A 33 1.80 -4.59 5.61
CA ARG A 33 2.96 -4.32 6.49
C ARG A 33 4.12 -5.22 6.13
N GLY A 34 3.86 -6.48 5.76
CA GLY A 34 4.87 -7.42 5.27
C GLY A 34 5.63 -6.90 4.04
N VAL A 35 4.93 -6.30 3.08
CA VAL A 35 5.55 -5.69 1.88
C VAL A 35 6.56 -4.60 2.26
N VAL A 36 6.22 -3.77 3.24
CA VAL A 36 7.06 -2.65 3.69
C VAL A 36 8.18 -3.14 4.60
N ASN A 37 7.94 -4.08 5.51
CA ASN A 37 8.96 -4.54 6.45
C ASN A 37 9.97 -5.49 5.79
N ASN A 38 9.48 -6.44 5.01
CA ASN A 38 10.23 -7.60 4.52
C ASN A 38 10.19 -7.79 3.00
N GLY A 39 9.31 -7.08 2.29
CA GLY A 39 9.11 -7.23 0.85
C GLY A 39 9.72 -6.12 -0.01
N THR A 40 9.05 -5.83 -1.14
CA THR A 40 9.51 -4.89 -2.17
C THR A 40 9.39 -3.42 -1.76
N GLY A 41 8.61 -3.10 -0.71
CA GLY A 41 8.36 -1.75 -0.22
C GLY A 41 9.36 -1.26 0.84
N LYS A 42 10.45 -2.00 1.12
CA LYS A 42 11.40 -1.70 2.21
C LYS A 42 11.87 -0.25 2.31
N ARG A 43 12.03 0.41 1.17
CA ARG A 43 12.52 1.80 1.13
C ARG A 43 11.51 2.83 1.64
N ALA A 44 10.24 2.45 1.78
CA ALA A 44 9.20 3.29 2.39
C ALA A 44 9.21 3.29 3.93
N ARG A 45 9.99 2.41 4.57
CA ARG A 45 10.02 2.27 6.05
C ARG A 45 10.45 3.57 6.72
N LEU A 46 9.65 4.01 7.69
CA LEU A 46 9.93 5.14 8.58
C LEU A 46 9.92 4.65 10.03
N GLN A 47 10.97 4.97 10.78
CA GLN A 47 11.16 4.44 12.12
C GLN A 47 10.04 4.91 13.08
N GLY A 48 9.50 3.96 13.85
CA GLY A 48 8.44 4.24 14.82
C GLY A 48 7.08 4.58 14.21
N ARG A 49 6.90 4.42 12.89
CA ARG A 49 5.61 4.54 12.22
C ARG A 49 5.13 3.18 11.75
N ASP A 50 3.87 2.87 11.99
CA ASP A 50 3.24 1.68 11.46
C ASP A 50 2.76 1.97 10.02
N ILE A 51 3.39 1.32 9.06
CA ILE A 51 3.19 1.59 7.63
C ILE A 51 2.84 0.28 6.92
N ALA A 52 1.78 0.37 6.12
CA ALA A 52 1.40 -0.64 5.15
C ALA A 52 1.49 -0.03 3.74
N GLY A 53 1.74 -0.85 2.73
CA GLY A 53 1.74 -0.36 1.37
C GLY A 53 1.97 -1.44 0.33
N LYS A 54 1.82 -1.05 -0.93
CA LYS A 54 1.99 -1.92 -2.08
C LYS A 54 2.79 -1.20 -3.17
N THR A 55 3.62 -1.97 -3.84
CA THR A 55 4.35 -1.56 -5.04
C THR A 55 3.57 -1.93 -6.30
N GLY A 56 3.65 -1.09 -7.32
CA GLY A 56 3.20 -1.36 -8.68
C GLY A 56 4.32 -0.99 -9.66
N THR A 57 4.45 -1.75 -10.75
CA THR A 57 5.40 -1.45 -11.83
C THR A 57 4.81 -2.02 -13.11
N THR A 58 4.67 -1.21 -14.14
CA THR A 58 4.22 -1.69 -15.44
C THR A 58 5.32 -2.48 -16.13
N ASN A 59 4.93 -3.33 -17.08
CA ASN A 59 5.89 -3.97 -17.98
C ASN A 59 6.74 -2.88 -18.67
N ASP A 60 7.98 -3.21 -19.03
CA ASP A 60 8.93 -2.27 -19.64
C ASP A 60 9.37 -1.07 -18.77
N TYR A 61 9.02 -1.01 -17.48
CA TYR A 61 9.42 0.07 -16.56
C TYR A 61 8.95 1.47 -16.99
N ARG A 62 7.76 1.58 -17.58
CA ARG A 62 7.19 2.89 -17.97
C ARG A 62 6.57 3.65 -16.79
N ASP A 63 6.03 2.90 -15.83
CA ASP A 63 5.38 3.42 -14.64
C ASP A 63 5.84 2.67 -13.40
N ALA A 64 6.04 3.43 -12.33
CA ALA A 64 6.36 2.90 -11.03
C ALA A 64 5.50 3.58 -9.96
N TRP A 65 4.82 2.76 -9.17
CA TRP A 65 3.89 3.20 -8.13
C TRP A 65 4.31 2.70 -6.77
N PHE A 66 4.20 3.54 -5.76
CA PHE A 66 4.10 3.12 -4.37
C PHE A 66 2.87 3.76 -3.75
N VAL A 67 1.94 2.92 -3.29
CA VAL A 67 0.78 3.37 -2.51
C VAL A 67 0.98 2.87 -1.10
N GLY A 68 1.09 3.80 -0.15
CA GLY A 68 1.34 3.52 1.25
C GLY A 68 0.42 4.31 2.16
N TYR A 69 0.20 3.80 3.35
CA TYR A 69 -0.66 4.43 4.35
C TYR A 69 -0.20 4.15 5.78
N THR A 70 -0.54 5.10 6.64
CA THR A 70 -0.55 5.01 8.11
C THR A 70 -2.01 5.02 8.57
N PRO A 71 -2.31 4.93 9.88
CA PRO A 71 -3.69 5.09 10.36
C PRO A 71 -4.34 6.42 9.99
N ASP A 72 -3.52 7.47 9.78
CA ASP A 72 -3.99 8.84 9.62
C ASP A 72 -3.91 9.35 8.18
N PHE A 73 -3.04 8.77 7.34
CA PHE A 73 -2.77 9.24 5.99
C PHE A 73 -2.69 8.09 4.99
N VAL A 74 -3.20 8.33 3.79
CA VAL A 74 -2.96 7.52 2.59
C VAL A 74 -2.33 8.39 1.52
N THR A 75 -1.25 7.89 0.92
CA THR A 75 -0.54 8.60 -0.15
C THR A 75 -0.17 7.61 -1.25
N GLY A 76 -0.62 7.91 -2.47
CA GLY A 76 -0.15 7.25 -3.69
C GLY A 76 0.92 8.11 -4.35
N LEU A 77 2.01 7.48 -4.79
CA LEU A 77 3.07 8.14 -5.50
C LEU A 77 3.41 7.37 -6.77
N TRP A 78 3.34 8.08 -7.89
CA TRP A 78 3.70 7.60 -9.21
C TRP A 78 4.94 8.32 -9.71
N VAL A 79 5.74 7.59 -10.48
CA VAL A 79 6.81 8.14 -11.32
C VAL A 79 6.73 7.46 -12.68
N GLY A 80 6.83 8.27 -13.73
CA GLY A 80 6.91 7.86 -15.13
C GLY A 80 7.42 9.05 -15.96
N ASN A 81 7.69 8.79 -17.24
CA ASN A 81 8.02 9.85 -18.20
C ASN A 81 6.73 10.30 -18.89
N ASP A 82 6.56 11.62 -19.07
CA ASP A 82 5.35 12.19 -19.68
C ASP A 82 5.12 11.74 -21.13
N ASP A 83 6.19 11.37 -21.83
CA ASP A 83 6.17 10.84 -23.20
C ASP A 83 5.98 9.30 -23.25
N ASN A 84 5.70 8.67 -22.11
CA ASN A 84 5.56 7.23 -21.95
C ASN A 84 6.84 6.43 -22.30
N SER A 85 8.01 7.07 -22.45
CA SER A 85 9.26 6.35 -22.67
C SER A 85 9.65 5.49 -21.45
N LYS A 86 10.46 4.44 -21.67
CA LYS A 86 10.89 3.53 -20.61
C LYS A 86 11.81 4.27 -19.63
N MET A 87 11.59 4.10 -18.32
CA MET A 87 12.53 4.60 -17.31
C MET A 87 13.73 3.65 -17.17
N ALA A 88 14.80 4.14 -16.53
CA ALA A 88 16.00 3.35 -16.23
C ALA A 88 15.78 2.32 -15.11
N ARG A 89 14.97 1.29 -15.38
CA ARG A 89 14.62 0.18 -14.46
C ARG A 89 14.04 0.66 -13.12
N VAL A 90 13.25 1.73 -13.15
CA VAL A 90 12.56 2.25 -11.96
C VAL A 90 11.38 1.33 -11.64
N THR A 91 11.27 0.93 -10.36
CA THR A 91 10.17 0.09 -9.87
C THR A 91 9.50 0.79 -8.69
N GLY A 92 8.29 0.37 -8.33
CA GLY A 92 7.55 0.95 -7.21
C GLY A 92 8.35 0.97 -5.90
N GLY A 93 9.19 -0.04 -5.68
CA GLY A 93 10.03 -0.19 -4.49
C GLY A 93 11.34 0.62 -4.49
N THR A 94 11.65 1.34 -5.58
CA THR A 94 12.88 2.14 -5.70
C THR A 94 12.61 3.63 -5.51
N LEU A 95 12.52 4.40 -6.59
CA LEU A 95 12.37 5.84 -6.54
C LEU A 95 11.04 6.26 -5.90
N PRO A 96 9.88 5.66 -6.28
CA PRO A 96 8.60 6.07 -5.69
C PRO A 96 8.54 5.87 -4.17
N ALA A 97 8.96 4.69 -3.67
CA ALA A 97 8.99 4.40 -2.24
C ALA A 97 9.92 5.35 -1.45
N ARG A 98 11.03 5.81 -2.04
CA ARG A 98 11.94 6.78 -1.40
C ARG A 98 11.30 8.16 -1.32
N ILE A 99 10.71 8.66 -2.41
CA ILE A 99 10.04 9.97 -2.40
C ILE A 99 8.87 9.94 -1.42
N TRP A 100 8.10 8.83 -1.41
CA TRP A 100 6.99 8.63 -0.48
C TRP A 100 7.46 8.72 0.97
N LYS A 101 8.58 8.07 1.32
CA LYS A 101 9.16 8.15 2.66
C LYS A 101 9.53 9.58 3.05
N THR A 102 10.20 10.30 2.15
CA THR A 102 10.61 11.69 2.40
C THR A 102 9.41 12.59 2.64
N TYR A 103 8.39 12.49 1.77
CA TYR A 103 7.14 13.22 1.93
C TYR A 103 6.45 12.90 3.26
N MET A 104 6.27 11.61 3.57
CA MET A 104 5.55 11.18 4.78
C MET A 104 6.32 11.49 6.07
N ALA A 105 7.65 11.55 6.04
CA ALA A 105 8.45 12.00 7.18
C ALA A 105 8.12 13.44 7.55
N SER A 106 7.89 14.31 6.55
CA SER A 106 7.44 15.68 6.76
C SER A 106 5.97 15.72 7.19
N ALA A 107 5.09 15.07 6.42
CA ALA A 107 3.64 15.10 6.66
C ALA A 107 3.26 14.58 8.06
N LEU A 108 3.96 13.57 8.57
CA LEU A 108 3.65 12.95 9.87
C LEU A 108 4.33 13.64 11.05
N LYS A 109 5.16 14.67 10.86
CA LYS A 109 6.03 15.23 11.93
C LYS A 109 5.27 15.56 13.22
N HIS A 110 4.05 16.08 13.10
CA HIS A 110 3.21 16.50 14.22
C HIS A 110 2.01 15.57 14.50
N HIS A 111 1.99 14.39 13.88
CA HIS A 111 0.90 13.42 14.06
C HIS A 111 1.27 12.31 15.04
N PRO A 112 0.32 11.81 15.85
CA PRO A 112 0.55 10.74 16.81
C PRO A 112 1.05 9.47 16.11
N LYS A 113 1.86 8.68 16.83
CA LYS A 113 2.37 7.38 16.34
C LYS A 113 1.33 6.30 16.57
N SER A 114 0.26 6.33 15.80
CA SER A 114 -0.84 5.37 15.83
C SER A 114 -0.44 4.03 15.18
N ARG A 115 -1.18 2.96 15.50
CA ARG A 115 -1.02 1.63 14.90
C ARG A 115 -2.19 1.28 14.01
N LEU A 116 -1.93 0.53 12.95
CA LEU A 116 -2.98 -0.01 12.10
C LEU A 116 -3.75 -1.10 12.85
N PRO A 117 -5.07 -1.22 12.65
CA PRO A 117 -5.80 -2.35 13.19
C PRO A 117 -5.27 -3.64 12.57
N ILE A 118 -4.89 -4.60 13.41
CA ILE A 118 -4.46 -5.94 13.00
C ILE A 118 -5.50 -6.96 13.41
N ALA A 119 -5.62 -8.04 12.65
CA ALA A 119 -6.56 -9.11 12.98
C ALA A 119 -6.15 -9.78 14.30
N ALA A 120 -7.13 -10.05 15.17
CA ALA A 120 -6.89 -10.70 16.45
C ALA A 120 -6.42 -12.15 16.30
N LYS A 121 -6.72 -12.79 15.15
CA LYS A 121 -6.32 -14.15 14.83
C LYS A 121 -5.79 -14.21 13.38
N PRO A 122 -4.54 -14.66 13.15
CA PRO A 122 -4.08 -14.92 11.79
C PRO A 122 -4.83 -16.13 11.22
N ILE A 123 -5.38 -16.01 10.01
CA ILE A 123 -6.13 -17.10 9.35
C ILE A 123 -5.21 -18.29 8.96
N TYR A 124 -3.89 -18.09 8.90
CA TYR A 124 -2.92 -19.14 8.57
C TYR A 124 -2.07 -19.53 9.79
N THR A 125 -2.52 -20.53 10.54
CA THR A 125 -1.73 -21.20 11.60
C THR A 125 -1.22 -22.58 11.19
N ARG A 126 -1.59 -23.09 10.00
CA ARG A 126 -1.04 -24.34 9.48
C ARG A 126 0.27 -24.04 8.75
N PRO A 127 1.39 -24.71 9.08
CA PRO A 127 2.62 -24.58 8.31
C PRO A 127 2.31 -24.94 6.86
N ILE A 128 2.72 -24.07 5.93
CA ILE A 128 2.69 -24.39 4.51
C ILE A 128 3.76 -25.46 4.31
N HIS A 129 3.36 -26.73 4.22
CA HIS A 129 4.24 -27.78 3.70
C HIS A 129 4.41 -27.50 2.21
N VAL A 130 5.50 -26.85 1.86
CA VAL A 130 5.93 -26.76 0.46
C VAL A 130 6.64 -28.08 0.15
N GLU A 131 5.88 -29.07 -0.30
CA GLU A 131 6.48 -30.24 -0.92
C GLU A 131 7.10 -29.83 -2.25
N HIS A 132 8.43 -29.87 -2.33
CA HIS A 132 9.11 -29.85 -3.62
C HIS A 132 8.96 -31.25 -4.24
N SER A 133 7.88 -31.48 -4.97
CA SER A 133 7.68 -32.69 -5.77
C SER A 133 7.87 -32.36 -7.25
N SER A 134 9.01 -32.77 -7.79
CA SER A 134 9.24 -32.89 -9.23
C SER A 134 8.62 -34.19 -9.73
N ALA A 135 7.30 -34.21 -9.99
CA ALA A 135 6.67 -35.20 -10.88
C ALA A 135 5.21 -34.83 -11.18
N THR A 136 4.88 -35.01 -12.46
CA THR A 136 3.60 -34.92 -13.19
C THR A 136 2.30 -34.89 -12.36
N PHE A 137 1.55 -33.81 -12.57
CA PHE A 137 0.23 -33.56 -11.99
C PHE A 137 -0.88 -34.31 -12.74
N GLN A 138 -1.56 -35.22 -12.04
CA GLN A 138 -2.88 -35.75 -12.41
C GLN A 138 -3.81 -35.49 -11.22
N ILE A 139 -4.83 -34.63 -11.40
CA ILE A 139 -5.87 -34.43 -10.40
C ILE A 139 -6.90 -35.55 -10.55
N THR A 140 -7.15 -36.30 -9.49
CA THR A 140 -8.45 -36.95 -9.31
C THR A 140 -8.99 -36.57 -7.93
N ASN A 141 -10.22 -36.04 -7.89
CA ASN A 141 -10.91 -35.69 -6.66
C ASN A 141 -11.36 -36.94 -5.90
N ARG A 142 -11.10 -36.99 -4.59
CA ARG A 142 -11.99 -37.61 -3.60
C ARG A 142 -12.18 -36.66 -2.44
#